data_AF-A0A358ST76-F1
#
_entry.id   AF-A0A358ST76-F1
#
_cell.length_a   1.000
_cell.length_b   1.000
_cell.length_c   1.000
_cell.angle_alpha   90.00
_cell.angle_beta   90.00
_cell.angle_gamma   90.00
#
_symmetry.space_group_name_H-M   'P 1'
#
loop_
_entity.id
_entity.type
_entity.pdbx_description
1 polymer ?
#
loop_
_entity_poly.entity_id
_entity_poly.type
_entity_poly.pdbx_seq_one_letter_code
_entity_poly.pdbx_strand_id
1 'polypeptide(L)' 'TEAELSFVRDRALGQAIGSPQTVQRELSGLLERTGADELMLTALVYDIEDRIRSYELIAEKAAGGLSKPS' A
#
# COMPACT_ATOMS: atom_id res chain seq x y z
N THR A 1 -9.10 -18.50 -17.01
CA THR A 1 -10.55 -18.22 -17.08
C THR A 1 -10.81 -16.80 -16.61
N GLU A 2 -11.97 -16.23 -16.90
CA GLU A 2 -12.32 -14.85 -16.49
C GLU A 2 -12.32 -14.68 -14.96
N ALA A 3 -12.81 -15.69 -14.24
CA ALA A 3 -12.83 -15.70 -12.77
C ALA A 3 -11.43 -15.62 -12.15
N GLU A 4 -10.45 -16.36 -12.68
CA GLU A 4 -9.05 -16.31 -12.21
C GLU A 4 -8.43 -14.92 -12.40
N LEU A 5 -8.71 -14.25 -13.52
CA LEU A 5 -8.22 -12.88 -13.77
C LEU A 5 -8.89 -11.84 -12.87
N SER A 6 -10.17 -12.02 -12.53
CA SER A 6 -10.84 -11.15 -11.56
C SER A 6 -10.19 -11.26 -10.19
N PHE A 7 -9.97 -12.48 -9.71
CA PHE A 7 -9.34 -12.71 -8.40
C PHE A 7 -7.96 -12.06 -8.28
N VAL A 8 -7.13 -12.18 -9.32
CA VAL A 8 -5.80 -11.54 -9.35
C VAL A 8 -5.91 -10.02 -9.30
N ARG A 9 -6.85 -9.42 -10.04
CA ARG A 9 -7.07 -7.97 -10.04
C ARG A 9 -7.54 -7.46 -8.69
N ASP A 10 -8.51 -8.12 -8.08
CA ASP A 10 -9.04 -7.71 -6.78
C ASP A 10 -7.95 -7.76 -5.70
N ARG A 11 -7.08 -8.78 -5.77
CA ARG A 11 -5.93 -8.89 -4.87
C ARG A 11 -4.91 -7.77 -5.09
N ALA A 12 -4.68 -7.34 -6.32
CA ALA A 12 -3.74 -6.27 -6.63
C ALA A 12 -4.20 -4.89 -6.13
N LEU A 13 -5.51 -4.63 -6.05
CA LEU A 13 -6.07 -3.33 -5.63
C LEU A 13 -5.72 -2.94 -4.18
N GLY A 14 -5.40 -3.90 -3.33
CA GLY A 14 -4.99 -3.69 -1.93
C GLY A 14 -3.48 -3.71 -1.71
N GLN A 15 -2.68 -3.86 -2.76
CA GLN A 15 -1.22 -3.92 -2.65
C GLN A 15 -0.60 -2.60 -3.12
N ALA A 16 0.44 -2.17 -2.42
CA ALA A 16 1.26 -1.03 -2.81
C ALA A 16 2.71 -1.47 -2.96
N ILE A 17 3.26 -1.44 -4.18
CA ILE A 17 4.57 -2.03 -4.50
C ILE A 17 5.33 -1.11 -5.45
N GLY A 18 6.53 -0.68 -5.05
CA GLY A 18 7.42 0.10 -5.90
C GLY A 18 8.29 1.08 -5.13
N SER A 19 8.64 2.19 -5.78
CA SER A 19 9.34 3.29 -5.13
C SER A 19 8.47 3.96 -4.04
N PRO A 20 9.06 4.71 -3.10
CA PRO A 20 8.29 5.40 -2.06
C PRO A 20 7.19 6.31 -2.63
N GLN A 21 7.43 7.00 -3.75
CA GLN A 21 6.45 7.86 -4.41
C GLN A 21 5.29 7.06 -5.01
N THR A 22 5.56 5.86 -5.52
CA THR A 22 4.51 4.95 -6.00
C THR A 22 3.67 4.44 -4.84
N VAL A 23 4.31 3.98 -3.77
CA VAL A 23 3.62 3.50 -2.57
C VAL A 23 2.75 4.60 -1.96
N GLN A 24 3.26 5.83 -1.83
CA GLN A 24 2.47 6.96 -1.34
C GLN A 24 1.20 7.17 -2.16
N ARG A 25 1.33 7.27 -3.49
CA ARG A 25 0.19 7.48 -4.39
C ARG A 25 -0.85 6.35 -4.28
N GLU A 26 -0.41 5.11 -4.21
CA GLU A 26 -1.29 3.94 -4.12
C GLU A 26 -2.03 3.89 -2.79
N LEU A 27 -1.35 4.17 -1.67
CA LEU A 27 -1.96 4.24 -0.34
C LEU A 27 -2.94 5.41 -0.21
N SER A 28 -2.61 6.60 -0.76
CA SER A 28 -3.54 7.73 -0.82
C SER A 28 -4.80 7.36 -1.61
N GLY A 29 -4.64 6.76 -2.79
CA GLY A 29 -5.78 6.32 -3.58
C GLY A 29 -6.61 5.24 -2.89
N LEU A 30 -5.98 4.36 -2.09
CA LEU A 30 -6.70 3.38 -1.29
C LEU A 30 -7.53 4.03 -0.17
N LEU A 31 -6.96 5.01 0.55
CA LEU A 31 -7.68 5.81 1.54
C LEU A 31 -8.88 6.52 0.91
N GLU A 32 -8.68 7.18 -0.22
CA GLU A 32 -9.76 7.92 -0.93
C GLU A 32 -10.92 7.00 -1.33
N ARG A 33 -10.62 5.82 -1.91
CA ARG A 33 -11.65 4.89 -2.37
C ARG A 33 -12.40 4.20 -1.24
N THR A 34 -11.74 3.98 -0.10
CA THR A 34 -12.30 3.22 1.02
C THR A 34 -12.90 4.11 2.10
N GLY A 35 -12.46 5.37 2.20
CA GLY A 35 -12.82 6.27 3.29
C GLY A 35 -12.29 5.83 4.65
N ALA A 36 -11.26 4.96 4.69
CA ALA A 36 -10.71 4.45 5.94
C ALA A 36 -10.01 5.57 6.73
N ASP A 37 -10.18 5.56 8.06
CA ASP A 37 -9.45 6.48 8.94
C ASP A 37 -7.99 6.03 9.16
N GLU A 38 -7.71 4.73 8.98
CA GLU A 38 -6.39 4.14 9.19
C GLU A 38 -6.11 3.04 8.15
N LEU A 39 -4.83 2.86 7.80
CA LEU A 39 -4.36 1.71 7.02
C LEU A 39 -3.42 0.84 7.85
N MET A 40 -3.82 -0.42 8.06
CA MET A 40 -2.94 -1.43 8.63
C MET A 40 -2.10 -2.06 7.53
N LEU A 41 -0.78 -1.86 7.60
CA LEU A 41 0.15 -2.38 6.59
C LEU A 41 0.62 -3.79 6.95
N THR A 42 0.68 -4.64 5.93
CA THR A 42 1.35 -5.95 6.02
C THR A 42 2.36 -6.06 4.90
N ALA A 43 3.54 -6.60 5.21
CA ALA A 43 4.63 -6.79 4.26
C ALA A 43 5.05 -8.27 4.26
N LEU A 44 4.72 -8.96 3.16
CA LEU A 44 5.10 -10.35 2.90
C LEU A 44 6.47 -10.38 2.21
N VAL A 45 7.50 -9.95 2.93
CA VAL A 45 8.90 -9.97 2.48
C VAL A 45 9.63 -11.08 3.24
N TYR A 46 10.46 -11.84 2.54
CA TYR A 46 11.17 -12.99 3.12
C TYR A 46 12.21 -12.55 4.16
N ASP A 47 13.05 -11.58 3.82
CA ASP A 47 14.07 -11.06 4.73
C ASP A 47 13.46 -10.07 5.72
N ILE A 48 13.82 -10.23 7.00
CA ILE A 48 13.34 -9.37 8.06
C ILE A 48 13.96 -7.96 7.98
N GLU A 49 15.20 -7.85 7.53
CA GLU A 49 15.90 -6.56 7.38
C GLU A 49 15.25 -5.74 6.27
N ASP A 50 14.93 -6.38 5.14
CA ASP A 50 14.21 -5.73 4.03
C ASP A 50 12.80 -5.31 4.47
N ARG A 51 12.13 -6.12 5.29
CA ARG A 51 10.81 -5.78 5.83
C ARG A 51 10.88 -4.55 6.73
N ILE A 52 11.87 -4.46 7.61
CA ILE A 52 12.09 -3.29 8.48
C ILE A 52 12.35 -2.06 7.62
N ARG A 53 13.30 -2.15 6.68
CA ARG A 53 13.64 -1.06 5.76
C ARG A 53 12.42 -0.57 4.96
N SER A 54 11.56 -1.49 4.52
CA SER A 54 10.32 -1.14 3.82
C SER A 54 9.41 -0.26 4.68
N TYR A 55 9.23 -0.61 5.97
CA TYR A 55 8.41 0.20 6.86
C TYR A 55 9.05 1.55 7.20
N GLU A 56 10.36 1.60 7.38
CA GLU A 56 11.11 2.86 7.57
C GLU A 56 10.91 3.80 6.37
N LEU A 57 11.06 3.29 5.14
CA LEU A 57 10.83 4.06 3.92
C LEU A 57 9.40 4.59 3.83
N ILE A 58 8.40 3.77 4.21
CA ILE A 58 7.01 4.21 4.24
C ILE A 58 6.82 5.34 5.26
N ALA A 59 7.31 5.15 6.48
CA ALA A 59 7.20 6.15 7.55
C ALA A 59 7.87 7.48 7.18
N GLU A 60 9.08 7.43 6.62
CA GLU A 60 9.86 8.62 6.31
C GLU A 60 9.44 9.34 5.03
N LYS A 61 9.01 8.59 4.01
CA LYS A 61 8.89 9.12 2.63
C LYS A 61 7.47 9.09 2.07
N ALA A 62 6.55 8.34 2.68
CA ALA A 62 5.18 8.22 2.19
C ALA A 62 4.13 8.72 3.20
N ALA A 63 4.24 8.31 4.47
CA ALA A 63 3.22 8.50 5.49
C ALA A 63 2.87 9.98 5.75
N GLY A 64 3.85 10.89 5.68
CA GLY A 64 3.63 12.32 5.90
C GLY A 64 2.66 12.99 4.91
N GLY A 65 2.34 12.34 3.78
CA GLY A 65 1.36 12.82 2.81
C GLY A 65 0.04 12.05 2.79
N LEU A 66 -0.17 11.12 3.72
CA LEU A 66 -1.41 10.36 3.82
C LEU A 66 -2.40 11.12 4.70
N SER A 67 -3.45 11.67 4.09
CA SER A 67 -4.59 12.25 4.81
C SER A 67 -5.88 11.90 4.06
N LYS A 68 -6.97 11.68 4.80
CA LYS A 68 -8.29 11.58 4.16
C LYS A 68 -8.65 12.92 3.51
N PRO A 69 -9.23 12.93 2.30
CA PRO A 69 -9.81 14.15 1.74
C PRO A 69 -10.95 14.62 2.65
N SER A 70 -11.01 15.93 2.89
CA SER A 70 -12.03 16.61 3.70
C SER A 70 -13.42 16.54 3.07
#